data_AF-A0A932NSA2-F1
#
_entry.id   AF-A0A932NSA2-F1
#
_cell.length_a   1.000
_cell.length_b   1.000
_cell.length_c   1.000
_cell.angle_alpha   90.00
_cell.angle_beta   90.00
_cell.angle_gamma   90.00
#
_symmetry.space_group_name_H-M   'P 1'
#
loop_
_entity.id
_entity.type
_entity.pdbx_description
1 polymer ?
#
loop_
_entity_poly.entity_id
_entity_poly.type
_entity_poly.pdbx_seq_one_letter_code
_entity_poly.pdbx_strand_id
1 'polypeptide(L)'
;MCVRYRYDRERNCRFVTVELIVAQGPWEFNEKRIPRNKRVAVRIGYEESHLRRVVKAAGGKWNPAKKAWEVPYGEVLDLGLTDRIVAG
;
A
#
# COMPACT_ATOMS: atom_id res chain seq x y z
N MET A 1 12.23 -27.86 0.17
CA MET A 1 10.82 -28.19 -0.11
C MET A 1 10.19 -28.64 1.20
N CYS A 2 9.05 -28.07 1.61
CA CYS A 2 8.34 -28.44 2.83
C CYS A 2 6.91 -28.87 2.48
N VAL A 3 6.38 -29.88 3.16
CA VAL A 3 4.99 -30.33 2.98
C VAL A 3 4.29 -30.30 4.33
N ARG A 4 3.15 -29.62 4.39
CA ARG A 4 2.32 -29.51 5.58
C ARG A 4 0.97 -30.17 5.34
N TYR A 5 0.60 -31.05 6.27
CA TYR A 5 -0.70 -31.73 6.28
C TYR A 5 -1.58 -31.12 7.36
N ARG A 6 -2.81 -30.76 7.00
CA ARG A 6 -3.83 -30.32 7.95
C ARG A 6 -5.11 -31.10 7.71
N TYR A 7 -5.62 -31.74 8.75
CA TYR A 7 -6.89 -32.47 8.70
C TYR A 7 -7.99 -31.57 9.23
N ASP A 8 -9.10 -31.51 8.51
CA ASP A 8 -10.30 -30.78 8.88
C ASP A 8 -11.44 -31.78 9.06
N ARG A 9 -11.74 -32.11 10.32
CA ARG A 9 -12.75 -33.11 10.66
C ARG A 9 -14.17 -32.61 10.41
N GLU A 10 -14.43 -31.32 10.61
CA GLU A 10 -15.76 -30.74 10.39
C GLU A 10 -16.15 -30.79 8.91
N ARG A 11 -15.17 -30.56 8.03
CA ARG A 11 -15.36 -30.63 6.57
C ARG A 11 -15.04 -31.99 5.96
N ASN A 12 -14.66 -32.97 6.79
CA ASN A 12 -14.22 -34.31 6.41
C ASN A 12 -13.20 -34.32 5.25
N CYS A 13 -12.18 -33.48 5.34
CA CYS A 13 -11.17 -33.37 4.29
C CYS A 13 -9.76 -33.19 4.85
N ARG A 14 -8.75 -33.40 3.99
CA ARG A 14 -7.36 -33.08 4.29
C ARG A 14 -6.84 -32.04 3.33
N PHE A 15 -6.16 -31.04 3.87
CA PHE A 15 -5.39 -30.06 3.11
C PHE A 15 -3.94 -30.49 3.09
N VAL A 16 -3.35 -30.52 1.90
CA VAL A 16 -1.93 -30.77 1.69
C VAL A 16 -1.35 -29.52 1.06
N THR A 17 -0.43 -28.87 1.75
CA THR A 17 0.26 -27.68 1.28
C THR A 17 1.71 -28.02 1.00
N VAL A 18 2.18 -27.72 -0.22
CA VAL A 18 3.60 -27.78 -0.57
C VAL A 18 4.14 -26.36 -0.59
N GLU A 19 5.17 -26.11 0.20
CA GLU A 19 5.96 -24.89 0.13
C GLU A 19 7.19 -25.15 -0.75
N LEU A 20 7.17 -24.54 -1.93
CA LEU A 20 8.24 -24.60 -2.92
C LEU A 20 9.04 -23.30 -2.89
N ILE A 21 10.33 -23.43 -2.62
CA ILE A 21 11.30 -22.33 -2.79
C ILE A 21 11.80 -22.42 -4.23
N VAL A 22 11.39 -21.48 -5.07
CA VAL A 22 11.76 -21.42 -6.49
C VAL A 22 13.06 -20.64 -6.74
N ALA A 23 13.46 -19.81 -5.80
CA ALA A 23 14.70 -19.04 -5.82
C ALA A 23 15.12 -18.71 -4.38
N GLN A 24 16.43 -18.61 -4.16
CA GLN A 24 17.02 -18.13 -2.91
C GLN A 24 17.95 -16.96 -3.24
N GLY A 25 17.84 -15.89 -2.48
CA GLY A 25 18.69 -14.72 -2.61
C GLY A 25 18.65 -13.89 -1.33
N PRO A 26 19.55 -12.91 -1.18
CA PRO A 26 19.52 -11.98 -0.05
C PRO A 26 18.18 -11.26 -0.03
N TRP A 27 17.55 -11.20 1.14
CA TRP A 27 16.38 -10.35 1.34
C TRP A 27 16.87 -8.94 1.68
N GLU A 28 16.93 -8.07 0.67
CA GLU A 28 17.22 -6.66 0.88
C GLU A 28 15.99 -5.97 1.49
N PHE A 29 15.94 -5.94 2.83
CA PHE A 29 14.97 -5.13 3.55
C PHE A 29 15.29 -3.65 3.33
N ASN A 30 14.61 -3.05 2.36
CA ASN A 30 14.71 -1.63 2.13
C ASN A 30 13.87 -0.89 3.20
N GLU A 31 14.51 -0.49 4.29
CA GLU A 31 13.90 0.32 5.37
C GLU A 31 13.23 1.60 4.86
N LYS A 32 13.73 2.15 3.75
CA LYS A 32 13.20 3.37 3.12
C LYS A 32 12.01 3.08 2.21
N ARG A 33 11.66 1.81 1.96
CA ARG A 33 10.52 1.45 1.11
C ARG A 33 9.22 1.82 1.82
N ILE A 34 8.53 2.80 1.27
CA ILE A 34 7.17 3.15 1.68
C ILE A 34 6.21 2.15 1.03
N PRO A 35 5.40 1.38 1.80
CA PRO A 35 4.40 0.49 1.22
C PRO A 35 3.40 1.27 0.37
N ARG A 36 3.00 0.74 -0.79
CA ARG A 36 2.05 1.44 -1.69
C ARG A 36 0.71 1.77 -1.03
N ASN A 37 0.28 0.97 -0.06
CA ASN A 37 -0.96 1.19 0.70
C ASN A 37 -0.80 2.16 1.89
N LYS A 38 0.42 2.57 2.25
CA LYS A 38 0.64 3.55 3.32
C LYS A 38 0.08 4.90 2.90
N ARG A 39 -0.75 5.51 3.74
CA ARG A 39 -1.26 6.87 3.49
C ARG A 39 -0.18 7.90 3.78
N VAL A 40 0.04 8.80 2.84
CA VAL A 40 0.96 9.94 2.95
C VAL A 40 0.18 11.24 2.79
N ALA A 41 0.64 12.31 3.45
CA ALA A 41 0.04 13.63 3.34
C ALA A 41 0.61 14.35 2.11
N VAL A 42 -0.26 14.80 1.21
CA VAL A 42 0.08 15.52 -0.01
C VAL A 42 -0.54 16.92 0.06
N ARG A 43 0.28 17.94 -0.19
CA ARG A 43 -0.19 19.32 -0.21
C ARG A 43 -0.69 19.69 -1.59
N ILE A 44 -1.96 20.09 -1.64
CA ILE A 44 -2.65 20.53 -2.85
C ILE A 44 -3.29 21.86 -2.50
N GLY A 45 -3.02 22.88 -3.31
CA GLY A 45 -3.55 24.21 -3.16
C GLY A 45 -5.07 24.22 -3.20
N TYR A 46 -5.68 25.18 -2.51
CA TYR A 46 -7.13 25.30 -2.46
C TYR A 46 -7.74 25.50 -3.86
N GLU A 47 -7.06 26.31 -4.69
CA GLU A 47 -7.43 26.66 -6.07
C GLU A 47 -7.29 25.47 -7.06
N GLU A 48 -6.52 24.44 -6.71
CA GLU A 48 -6.24 23.28 -7.57
C GLU A 48 -7.42 22.27 -7.56
N SER A 49 -8.62 22.77 -7.88
CA SER A 49 -9.88 22.03 -7.82
C SER A 49 -9.88 20.73 -8.64
N HIS A 50 -9.24 20.73 -9.81
CA HIS A 50 -9.05 19.54 -10.64
C HIS A 50 -8.22 18.48 -9.89
N LEU A 51 -7.07 18.87 -9.35
CA LEU A 51 -6.14 17.98 -8.65
C LEU A 51 -6.78 17.41 -7.37
N ARG A 52 -7.57 18.23 -6.65
CA ARG A 52 -8.38 17.78 -5.52
C ARG A 52 -9.40 16.72 -5.92
N ARG A 53 -10.06 16.87 -7.07
CA ARG A 53 -11.02 15.88 -7.59
C ARG A 53 -10.33 14.57 -7.95
N VAL A 54 -9.18 14.64 -8.63
CA VAL A 54 -8.36 13.47 -8.99
C VAL A 54 -7.92 12.72 -7.74
N VAL A 55 -7.35 13.42 -6.76
CA VAL A 55 -6.91 12.79 -5.51
C VAL A 55 -8.07 12.20 -4.71
N LYS A 56 -9.22 12.86 -4.68
CA LYS A 56 -10.42 12.30 -4.05
C LYS A 56 -10.90 11.03 -4.75
N ALA A 57 -10.86 10.97 -6.08
CA ALA A 57 -11.20 9.78 -6.85
C ALA A 57 -10.22 8.61 -6.61
N ALA A 58 -8.94 8.92 -6.41
CA ALA A 58 -7.90 7.97 -6.00
C ALA A 58 -7.95 7.56 -4.51
N GLY A 59 -9.08 7.80 -3.82
CA GLY A 59 -9.26 7.42 -2.40
C GLY A 59 -8.58 8.35 -1.38
N GLY A 60 -8.16 9.53 -1.82
CA GLY A 60 -7.62 10.60 -0.99
C GLY A 60 -8.66 11.18 -0.03
N LYS A 61 -8.23 11.47 1.20
CA LYS A 61 -9.08 12.05 2.26
C LYS A 61 -8.48 13.37 2.73
N TRP A 62 -9.29 14.41 2.85
CA TRP A 62 -8.82 15.67 3.45
C TRP A 62 -8.59 15.49 4.95
N ASN A 63 -7.39 15.83 5.43
CA ASN A 63 -7.06 15.90 6.85
C ASN A 63 -6.91 17.38 7.26
N PRO A 64 -7.88 17.94 8.01
CA PRO A 64 -7.87 19.35 8.39
C PRO A 64 -6.75 19.70 9.39
N ALA A 65 -6.34 18.76 10.24
CA ALA A 65 -5.26 18.99 11.21
C ALA A 65 -3.91 19.19 10.51
N LYS A 66 -3.67 18.44 9.43
CA LYS A 66 -2.46 18.55 8.60
C LYS A 66 -2.60 19.55 7.46
N LYS A 67 -3.80 20.08 7.23
CA LYS A 67 -4.16 20.91 6.06
C LYS A 67 -3.66 20.28 4.74
N ALA A 68 -3.82 18.96 4.62
CA ALA A 68 -3.29 18.17 3.50
C ALA A 68 -4.23 17.00 3.16
N TRP A 69 -4.06 16.44 1.96
CA TRP A 69 -4.78 15.25 1.52
C TRP A 69 -3.99 14.00 1.88
N GLU A 70 -4.62 13.06 2.58
CA GLU A 70 -4.06 11.74 2.86
C GLU A 70 -4.41 10.75 1.75
N VAL A 71 -3.40 10.32 1.01
CA VAL A 71 -3.52 9.52 -0.22
C VAL A 71 -2.65 8.26 -0.08
N PRO A 72 -3.08 7.08 -0.56
CA PRO A 72 -2.19 5.93 -0.63
C PRO A 72 -0.94 6.25 -1.45
N TYR A 73 0.25 5.91 -0.94
CA TYR A 73 1.52 6.23 -1.59
C TYR A 73 1.63 5.70 -3.03
N GLY A 74 1.02 4.55 -3.31
CA GLY A 74 0.94 3.99 -4.66
C GLY A 74 0.24 4.94 -5.64
N GLU A 75 -0.88 5.53 -5.24
CA GLU A 75 -1.61 6.52 -6.06
C GLU A 75 -0.81 7.81 -6.22
N VAL A 76 -0.06 8.21 -5.20
CA VAL A 76 0.82 9.40 -5.28
C VAL A 76 1.92 9.19 -6.32
N LEU A 77 2.49 7.99 -6.41
CA LEU A 77 3.44 7.63 -7.46
C LEU A 77 2.79 7.64 -8.84
N ASP A 78 1.64 6.99 -8.97
CA ASP A 78 0.94 6.85 -10.26
C ASP A 78 0.44 8.21 -10.79
N LEU A 79 0.11 9.15 -9.89
CA LEU A 79 -0.28 10.53 -10.21
C LEU A 79 0.92 11.50 -10.32
N GLY A 80 2.16 11.05 -10.06
CA GLY A 80 3.36 11.89 -10.10
C GLY A 80 3.38 13.01 -9.06
N LEU A 81 2.76 12.82 -7.90
CA LEU A 81 2.62 13.84 -6.85
C LEU A 81 3.66 13.71 -5.71
N THR A 82 4.74 12.97 -5.94
CA THR A 82 5.77 12.65 -4.94
C THR A 82 6.43 13.89 -4.34
N ASP A 83 6.71 14.92 -5.14
CA ASP A 83 7.33 16.17 -4.69
C ASP A 83 6.42 17.03 -3.79
N ARG A 84 5.14 16.66 -3.71
CA ARG A 84 4.13 17.37 -2.92
C ARG A 84 3.85 16.68 -1.59
N ILE A 85 4.55 15.58 -1.29
CA ILE A 85 4.45 14.90 0.00
C ILE A 85 5.00 15.82 1.09
N VAL A 86 4.23 16.01 2.15
CA VAL A 86 4.65 16.76 3.33
C VAL A 86 5.18 15.74 4.33
N ALA A 87 6.45 15.88 4.72
CA ALA A 87 7.00 15.13 5.85
C ALA A 87 6.18 15.49 7.10
N GLY A 88 5.69 14.45 7.79
CA GLY A 88 4.93 14.57 9.04
C GLY A 88 5.84 14.58 10.24
#